data_AF-A0A183PTS4-F1
#
_entry.id   AF-A0A183PTS4-F1
#
_cell.length_a   1.000
_cell.length_b   1.000
_cell.length_c   1.000
_cell.angle_alpha   90.00
_cell.angle_beta   90.00
_cell.angle_gamma   90.00
#
_symmetry.space_group_name_H-M   'P 1'
#
loop_
_entity.id
_entity.type
_entity.pdbx_description
1 polymer ?
#
loop_
_entity_poly.entity_id
_entity_poly.type
_entity_poly.pdbx_seq_one_letter_code
_entity_poly.pdbx_strand_id
1 'polypeptide(L)'
;MLFTFFQFCVIGTPGQRGPQVSLIVNGRLVELKTGECRESCRIAVTGNLFMDVQDASRVSFLDTLEGNYGESNCDKENLINGWRQSRMSILERADWVVPAYGPPFKVSLTFWLNSYSKYLRNSNIGMALASNYSHHISV
;
A
#
# COMPACT_ATOMS: atom_id res chain seq x y z
N MET A 1 -31.18 -21.41 3.37
CA MET A 1 -30.08 -21.59 2.41
C MET A 1 -29.37 -20.26 2.28
N LEU A 2 -28.18 -20.13 2.88
CA LEU A 2 -27.41 -18.88 2.92
C LEU A 2 -26.39 -18.93 1.79
N PHE A 3 -26.52 -18.07 0.77
CA PHE A 3 -25.51 -17.91 -0.26
C PHE A 3 -24.67 -16.67 0.04
N THR A 4 -23.45 -16.86 0.50
CA THR A 4 -22.44 -15.80 0.61
C THR A 4 -21.50 -15.89 -0.59
N PHE A 5 -21.75 -15.09 -1.62
CA PHE A 5 -20.79 -14.87 -2.69
C PHE A 5 -19.76 -13.85 -2.21
N PHE A 6 -18.59 -14.30 -1.73
CA PHE A 6 -17.46 -13.41 -1.53
C PHE A 6 -16.84 -13.11 -2.90
N GLN A 7 -17.14 -11.94 -3.46
CA GLN A 7 -16.37 -11.44 -4.59
C GLN A 7 -15.02 -10.96 -4.03
N PHE A 8 -13.98 -11.77 -4.23
CA PHE A 8 -12.61 -11.41 -3.89
C PHE A 8 -11.72 -11.39 -5.12
N CYS A 9 -10.68 -10.55 -5.08
CA CYS A 9 -9.64 -10.46 -6.09
C CYS A 9 -8.28 -10.66 -5.41
N VAL A 10 -7.43 -11.49 -6.01
CA VAL A 10 -6.03 -11.65 -5.60
C VAL A 10 -5.17 -10.70 -6.41
N ILE A 11 -4.39 -9.86 -5.74
CA ILE A 11 -3.50 -8.87 -6.37
C ILE A 11 -2.07 -9.21 -6.00
N GLY A 12 -1.18 -9.29 -7.01
CA GLY A 12 0.26 -9.37 -6.77
C GLY A 12 0.76 -8.08 -6.12
N THR A 13 1.38 -8.19 -4.95
CA THR A 13 1.93 -7.06 -4.20
C THR A 13 3.40 -7.31 -3.86
N PRO A 14 4.31 -7.38 -4.84
CA PRO A 14 5.72 -7.63 -4.61
C PRO A 14 6.43 -6.47 -3.91
N GLY A 15 7.64 -6.73 -3.42
CA GLY A 15 8.59 -5.70 -2.97
C GLY A 15 9.06 -5.83 -1.52
N GLN A 16 8.43 -6.68 -0.70
CA GLN A 16 8.88 -6.91 0.68
C GLN A 16 9.71 -8.19 0.84
N ARG A 17 9.15 -9.35 0.46
CA ARG A 17 9.84 -10.66 0.48
C ARG A 17 9.25 -11.57 -0.59
N GLY A 18 10.00 -11.80 -1.68
CA GLY A 18 9.62 -12.74 -2.73
C GLY A 18 8.23 -12.49 -3.34
N PRO A 19 7.57 -13.53 -3.89
CA PRO A 19 6.21 -13.45 -4.38
C PRO A 19 5.21 -13.22 -3.23
N GLN A 20 4.69 -12.00 -3.11
CA GLN A 20 3.68 -11.63 -2.12
C GLN A 20 2.37 -11.24 -2.83
N VAL A 21 1.23 -11.56 -2.22
CA VAL A 21 -0.10 -11.23 -2.71
C VAL A 21 -0.95 -10.60 -1.61
N SER A 22 -1.92 -9.80 -2.02
CA SER A 22 -2.98 -9.22 -1.17
C SER A 22 -4.35 -9.61 -1.71
N LEU A 23 -5.36 -9.64 -0.84
CA LEU A 23 -6.75 -9.93 -1.21
C LEU A 23 -7.58 -8.66 -1.11
N ILE A 24 -8.37 -8.33 -2.12
CA ILE A 24 -9.42 -7.32 -2.05
C ILE A 24 -10.76 -8.03 -1.97
N VAL A 25 -11.57 -7.70 -0.96
CA VAL A 25 -12.88 -8.30 -0.70
C VAL A 25 -13.92 -7.21 -0.61
N ASN A 26 -15.04 -7.35 -1.33
CA ASN A 26 -16.23 -6.56 -1.07
C ASN A 26 -16.99 -7.18 0.11
N GLY A 27 -17.09 -6.47 1.23
CA GLY A 27 -17.66 -7.04 2.44
C GLY A 27 -18.04 -6.00 3.48
N ARG A 28 -18.26 -6.46 4.72
CA ARG A 28 -18.57 -5.62 5.87
C ARG A 28 -17.64 -5.97 7.01
N LEU A 29 -17.16 -4.95 7.72
CA LEU A 29 -16.43 -5.15 8.97
C LEU A 29 -17.43 -5.19 10.13
N VAL A 30 -17.30 -6.20 10.97
CA VAL A 30 -18.11 -6.36 12.18
C VAL A 30 -17.19 -6.17 13.38
N GLU A 31 -17.53 -5.22 14.24
CA GLU A 31 -16.82 -5.03 15.50
C GLU A 31 -17.28 -6.08 16.51
N LEU A 32 -16.35 -6.93 16.96
CA LEU A 32 -16.69 -8.13 17.73
C LEU A 32 -17.31 -7.82 19.11
N LYS A 33 -16.97 -6.66 19.69
CA LYS A 33 -17.42 -6.27 21.04
C LYS A 33 -18.81 -5.63 21.05
N THR A 34 -19.10 -4.84 20.02
CA THR A 34 -20.34 -4.06 19.92
C THR A 34 -21.35 -4.74 19.00
N GLY A 35 -20.90 -5.68 18.15
CA GLY A 35 -21.70 -6.25 17.08
C GLY A 35 -21.99 -5.26 15.95
N GLU A 36 -21.42 -4.06 16.00
CA GLU A 36 -21.67 -3.03 14.99
C GLU A 36 -21.13 -3.49 13.64
N CYS A 37 -22.04 -3.61 12.68
CA CYS A 37 -21.75 -3.99 11.32
C CYS A 37 -21.67 -2.72 10.47
N ARG A 38 -20.49 -2.48 9.90
CA ARG A 38 -20.26 -1.32 9.05
C ARG A 38 -20.90 -1.52 7.67
N GLU A 39 -21.10 -0.41 6.98
CA GLU A 39 -21.55 -0.41 5.59
C GLU A 39 -20.65 -1.28 4.70
N SER A 40 -21.22 -1.70 3.56
CA SER A 40 -20.46 -2.46 2.57
C SER A 40 -19.29 -1.63 2.07
N CYS A 41 -18.09 -2.20 2.12
CA CYS A 41 -16.85 -1.53 1.77
C CYS A 41 -15.85 -2.49 1.11
N ARG A 42 -14.82 -1.93 0.48
CA ARG A 42 -13.68 -2.64 -0.08
C ARG A 42 -12.62 -2.84 0.99
N ILE A 43 -12.36 -4.09 1.34
CA ILE A 43 -11.41 -4.48 2.38
C ILE A 43 -10.20 -5.11 1.73
N ALA A 44 -9.01 -4.61 2.02
CA ALA A 44 -7.75 -5.22 1.62
C ALA A 44 -7.15 -6.03 2.77
N VAL A 45 -6.93 -7.33 2.57
CA VAL A 45 -6.12 -8.17 3.47
C VAL A 45 -4.72 -8.27 2.88
N THR A 46 -3.73 -7.74 3.59
CA THR A 46 -2.45 -7.34 2.97
C THR A 46 -1.22 -8.08 3.50
N GLY A 47 -1.41 -9.01 4.45
CA GLY A 47 -0.30 -9.68 5.09
C GLY A 47 0.62 -8.66 5.78
N ASN A 48 1.93 -8.77 5.54
CA ASN A 48 2.94 -7.88 6.10
C ASN A 48 3.25 -6.63 5.27
N LEU A 49 2.51 -6.40 4.15
CA LEU A 49 2.72 -5.24 3.28
C LEU A 49 2.53 -3.91 4.03
N PHE A 50 1.64 -3.91 5.03
CA PHE A 50 1.45 -2.83 6.00
C PHE A 50 1.53 -3.41 7.41
N MET A 51 2.11 -2.68 8.36
CA MET A 51 2.04 -3.03 9.78
C MET A 51 0.92 -2.29 10.50
N ASP A 52 0.72 -1.02 10.19
CA ASP A 52 -0.34 -0.19 10.77
C ASP A 52 -0.53 1.07 9.92
N VAL A 53 -1.39 1.98 10.39
CA VAL A 53 -1.66 3.26 9.71
C VAL A 53 -0.45 4.19 9.64
N GLN A 54 0.45 4.15 10.63
CA GLN A 54 1.65 4.98 10.66
C GLN A 54 2.66 4.46 9.64
N ASP A 55 2.86 3.14 9.63
CA ASP A 55 3.64 2.45 8.61
C ASP A 55 3.10 2.75 7.22
N ALA A 56 1.78 2.67 7.00
CA ALA A 56 1.15 2.93 5.70
C ALA A 56 1.47 4.30 5.08
N SER A 57 1.86 5.28 5.92
CA SER A 57 2.29 6.61 5.47
C SER A 57 3.77 6.73 5.10
N ARG A 58 4.56 5.66 5.32
CA ARG A 58 6.00 5.58 5.01
C ARG A 58 6.23 5.29 3.53
N VAL A 59 7.30 5.90 3.03
CA VAL A 59 7.76 5.79 1.63
C VAL A 59 9.20 5.26 1.52
N SER A 60 9.78 4.86 2.65
CA SER A 60 11.06 4.19 2.75
C SER A 60 10.87 2.89 3.50
N PHE A 61 11.46 1.82 2.97
CA PHE A 61 11.52 0.50 3.58
C PHE A 61 12.80 0.31 4.41
N LEU A 62 13.74 1.26 4.34
CA LEU A 62 15.10 1.11 4.86
C LEU A 62 15.15 0.94 6.39
N ASP A 63 14.14 1.40 7.11
CA ASP A 63 14.09 1.24 8.58
C ASP A 63 13.68 -0.18 9.01
N THR A 64 13.30 -1.07 8.09
CA THR A 64 12.67 -2.38 8.42
C THR A 64 13.49 -3.60 7.96
N LEU A 65 14.55 -3.42 7.17
CA LEU A 65 15.47 -4.50 6.77
C LEU A 65 16.94 -4.09 6.94
N GLU A 66 17.36 -3.83 8.17
CA GLU A 66 18.75 -4.13 8.54
C GLU A 66 18.86 -5.65 8.69
N GLY A 67 19.19 -6.35 7.60
CA GLY A 67 19.46 -7.79 7.68
C GLY A 67 19.36 -8.52 6.35
N ASN A 68 20.53 -8.74 5.76
CA ASN A 68 20.84 -9.78 4.77
C ASN A 68 20.22 -9.65 3.37
N TYR A 69 20.78 -8.82 2.50
CA TYR A 69 20.83 -9.15 1.07
C TYR A 69 22.11 -8.59 0.44
N GLY A 70 22.96 -9.49 -0.04
CA GLY A 70 24.13 -9.20 -0.89
C GLY A 70 23.71 -8.83 -2.32
N GLU A 71 22.71 -7.95 -2.45
CA GLU A 71 22.14 -7.52 -3.73
C GLU A 71 22.78 -6.21 -4.20
N SER A 72 22.95 -6.12 -5.52
CA SER A 72 23.49 -4.94 -6.19
C SER A 72 22.59 -3.72 -5.94
N ASN A 73 23.14 -2.50 -5.99
CA ASN A 73 22.37 -1.28 -5.73
C ASN A 73 21.16 -1.12 -6.67
N CYS A 74 21.21 -1.66 -7.89
CA CYS A 74 20.13 -1.60 -8.89
C CYS A 74 18.93 -2.48 -8.47
N ASP A 75 19.18 -3.65 -7.90
CA ASP A 75 18.12 -4.58 -7.46
C ASP A 75 17.33 -3.97 -6.29
N LYS A 76 18.01 -3.24 -5.41
CA LYS A 76 17.40 -2.54 -4.27
C LYS A 76 16.42 -1.45 -4.70
N GLU A 77 16.76 -0.63 -5.69
CA GLU A 77 15.86 0.41 -6.19
C GLU A 77 14.60 -0.17 -6.82
N ASN A 78 14.75 -1.24 -7.60
CA ASN A 78 13.61 -1.93 -8.22
C ASN A 78 12.69 -2.56 -7.17
N LEU A 79 13.26 -3.19 -6.13
CA LEU A 79 12.50 -3.74 -5.01
C LEU A 79 11.73 -2.65 -4.25
N ILE A 80 12.38 -1.53 -3.93
CA ILE A 80 11.75 -0.40 -3.25
C ILE A 80 10.63 0.21 -4.09
N ASN A 81 10.85 0.37 -5.41
CA ASN A 81 9.83 0.90 -6.30
C ASN A 81 8.63 -0.06 -6.43
N GLY A 82 8.88 -1.37 -6.54
CA GLY A 82 7.82 -2.39 -6.50
C GLY A 82 7.03 -2.36 -5.20
N TRP A 83 7.73 -2.27 -4.05
CA TRP A 83 7.11 -2.16 -2.73
C TRP A 83 6.20 -0.93 -2.62
N ARG A 84 6.70 0.24 -3.05
CA ARG A 84 5.93 1.49 -3.05
C ARG A 84 4.70 1.40 -3.95
N GLN A 85 4.86 0.87 -5.17
CA GLN A 85 3.76 0.71 -6.12
C GLN A 85 2.68 -0.23 -5.57
N SER A 86 3.07 -1.39 -5.03
CA SER A 86 2.16 -2.33 -4.37
C SER A 86 1.33 -1.65 -3.28
N ARG A 87 1.97 -0.85 -2.43
CA ARG A 87 1.29 -0.12 -1.36
C ARG A 87 0.32 0.93 -1.90
N MET A 88 0.72 1.74 -2.88
CA MET A 88 -0.17 2.74 -3.48
C MET A 88 -1.38 2.08 -4.15
N SER A 89 -1.16 0.96 -4.85
CA SER A 89 -2.20 0.21 -5.54
C SER A 89 -3.27 -0.36 -4.58
N ILE A 90 -2.88 -0.71 -3.36
CA ILE A 90 -3.82 -1.13 -2.32
C ILE A 90 -4.57 0.07 -1.72
N LEU A 91 -3.85 1.12 -1.33
CA LEU A 91 -4.47 2.31 -0.72
C LEU A 91 -5.45 3.01 -1.68
N GLU A 92 -5.24 2.93 -2.99
CA GLU A 92 -6.17 3.47 -3.99
C GLU A 92 -7.50 2.70 -4.06
N ARG A 93 -7.48 1.38 -3.79
CA ARG A 93 -8.61 0.49 -4.05
C ARG A 93 -9.42 0.14 -2.80
N ALA A 94 -8.82 0.25 -1.63
CA ALA A 94 -9.40 -0.20 -0.38
C ALA A 94 -9.97 0.97 0.43
N ASP A 95 -11.12 0.75 1.05
CA ASP A 95 -11.66 1.63 2.10
C ASP A 95 -11.05 1.27 3.47
N TRP A 96 -10.70 -0.01 3.64
CA TRP A 96 -10.10 -0.57 4.85
C TRP A 96 -8.94 -1.50 4.53
N VAL A 97 -7.90 -1.45 5.36
CA VAL A 97 -6.77 -2.37 5.29
C VAL A 97 -6.75 -3.21 6.57
N VAL A 98 -6.60 -4.51 6.39
CA VAL A 98 -6.41 -5.53 7.43
C VAL A 98 -4.98 -6.09 7.27
N PRO A 99 -4.01 -5.55 8.02
CA PRO A 99 -2.66 -6.09 8.06
C PRO A 99 -2.60 -7.40 8.86
N ALA A 100 -1.50 -8.14 8.72
CA ALA A 100 -1.22 -9.34 9.54
C ALA A 100 -0.87 -9.01 10.99
N TYR A 101 -0.36 -7.80 11.22
CA TYR A 101 0.04 -7.30 12.54
C TYR A 101 -0.70 -5.98 12.79
N GLY A 102 -1.09 -5.72 14.04
CA GLY A 102 -1.77 -4.48 14.40
C GLY A 102 -3.27 -4.45 14.02
N PRO A 103 -3.96 -3.34 14.37
CA PRO A 103 -5.39 -3.20 14.11
C PRO A 103 -5.69 -2.83 12.65
N PRO A 104 -6.87 -3.21 12.11
CA PRO A 104 -7.36 -2.69 10.84
C PRO A 104 -7.47 -1.16 10.85
N PHE A 105 -7.21 -0.52 9.71
CA PHE A 105 -7.29 0.94 9.59
C PHE A 105 -8.07 1.39 8.35
N LYS A 106 -8.70 2.58 8.46
CA LYS A 106 -9.48 3.20 7.39
C LYS A 106 -8.55 3.95 6.45
N VAL A 107 -8.78 3.81 5.15
CA VAL A 107 -8.17 4.63 4.12
C VAL A 107 -9.15 5.72 3.75
N SER A 108 -8.95 6.92 4.28
CA SER A 108 -9.70 8.10 3.85
C SER A 108 -9.09 8.72 2.61
N LEU A 109 -9.88 9.50 1.86
CA LEU A 109 -9.38 10.25 0.70
C LEU A 109 -8.17 11.11 1.06
N THR A 110 -8.24 11.84 2.19
CA THR A 110 -7.14 12.68 2.67
C THR A 110 -5.90 11.87 3.02
N PHE A 111 -6.08 10.70 3.63
CA PHE A 111 -4.96 9.80 3.95
C PHE A 111 -4.28 9.29 2.68
N TRP A 112 -5.06 8.81 1.71
CA TRP A 112 -4.53 8.34 0.43
C TRP A 112 -3.79 9.45 -0.33
N LEU A 113 -4.37 10.65 -0.44
CA LEU A 113 -3.74 11.80 -1.12
C LEU A 113 -2.39 12.17 -0.48
N ASN A 114 -2.31 12.17 0.86
CA ASN A 114 -1.07 12.46 1.57
C ASN A 114 0.00 11.39 1.30
N SER A 115 -0.37 10.12 1.33
CA SER A 115 0.53 9.00 1.01
C SER A 115 1.00 9.05 -0.44
N TYR A 116 0.10 9.37 -1.38
CA TYR A 116 0.41 9.51 -2.81
C TYR A 116 1.35 10.70 -3.09
N SER A 117 1.13 11.84 -2.44
CA SER A 117 2.04 13.00 -2.52
C SER A 117 3.46 12.67 -2.03
N LYS A 118 3.58 11.90 -0.94
CA LYS A 118 4.89 11.42 -0.47
C LYS A 118 5.50 10.43 -1.46
N TYR A 119 4.71 9.52 -2.03
CA TYR A 119 5.15 8.57 -3.05
C TYR A 119 5.75 9.31 -4.25
N LEU A 120 5.04 10.27 -4.82
CA LEU A 120 5.50 11.03 -5.99
C LEU A 120 6.85 11.72 -5.73
N ARG A 121 7.01 12.36 -4.56
CA ARG A 121 8.26 13.02 -4.14
C ARG A 121 9.46 12.07 -4.05
N ASN A 122 9.23 10.79 -3.75
CA ASN A 122 10.27 9.81 -3.50
C ASN A 122 10.43 8.79 -4.64
N SER A 123 9.56 8.86 -5.64
CA SER A 123 9.64 8.10 -6.87
C SER A 123 10.43 8.89 -7.92
N ASN A 124 11.23 8.21 -8.74
CA ASN A 124 11.96 8.84 -9.86
C ASN A 124 11.03 9.53 -10.89
N ILE A 125 9.71 9.31 -10.79
CA ILE A 125 8.66 9.98 -11.58
C ILE A 125 8.56 11.48 -11.21
N GLY A 126 8.74 11.83 -9.93
CA GLY A 126 8.74 13.22 -9.47
C GLY A 126 9.96 14.02 -9.96
N MET A 127 11.12 13.37 -10.06
CA MET A 127 12.33 14.00 -10.61
C MET A 127 12.26 14.19 -12.13
N ALA A 128 11.65 13.26 -12.86
CA ALA A 128 11.45 13.40 -14.31
C ALA A 128 10.54 14.61 -14.64
N LEU A 129 9.46 14.82 -13.87
CA LEU A 129 8.61 15.99 -14.02
C LEU A 129 9.34 17.29 -13.62
N ALA A 130 10.11 17.30 -12.52
CA ALA A 130 10.89 18.47 -12.11
C ALA A 130 11.99 18.85 -13.13
N SER A 131 12.65 17.85 -13.73
CA SER A 131 13.68 18.08 -14.77
C SER A 131 13.12 18.70 -16.05
N ASN A 132 11.87 18.36 -16.41
CA ASN A 132 11.20 18.95 -17.58
C ASN A 132 10.73 20.39 -17.34
N TYR A 133 10.50 20.80 -16.09
CA TYR A 133 10.20 22.20 -15.76
C TYR A 133 11.46 23.08 -15.67
N SER A 134 12.60 22.53 -15.26
CA SER A 134 13.87 23.30 -15.23
C SER A 134 14.43 23.60 -16.62
N HIS A 135 14.12 22.81 -17.65
CA HIS A 135 14.54 23.11 -19.03
C HIS A 135 13.67 24.17 -19.73
N HIS A 136 12.52 24.55 -19.16
CA HIS A 136 11.60 25.52 -19.76
C HIS A 136 11.71 26.95 -19.17
N ILE A 137 12.57 27.18 -18.18
CA ILE A 137 12.83 28.49 -17.56
C ILE A 137 14.25 28.98 -17.91
N SER A 138 14.76 28.60 -19.08
CA SER A 138 16.01 29.14 -19.64
C SER A 138 15.79 29.48 -21.10
N VAL A 139 14.96 30.50 -21.35
CA VAL A 139 14.96 31.33 -22.56
C VAL A 139 14.80 32.77 -22.14
#